data_AF-A0A7Y9JH29-F1
#
_entry.id   AF-A0A7Y9JH29-F1
#
_cell.length_a   1.000
_cell.length_b   1.000
_cell.length_c   1.000
_cell.angle_alpha   90.00
_cell.angle_beta   90.00
_cell.angle_gamma   90.00
#
_symmetry.space_group_name_H-M   'P 1'
#
loop_
_entity.id
_entity.type
_entity.pdbx_description
1 polymer ?
#
loop_
_entity_poly.entity_id
_entity_poly.type
_entity_poly.pdbx_seq_one_letter_code
_entity_poly.pdbx_strand_id
1 'polypeptide(L)'
;MNDHKRIVRTGLAAAAVACLAGCGLTAEAAQAGASSASGRALLRADADRDGRLSPADDARRGAWTAARGAIMLPNLDDDASRCPTAGAGGKRLTDAALAACGDAADAVVNGAADAADLAPLEIPAVAGASGSARATLRADARSADKVRIFVRRGGRLTALGTDGAIRPGELRRGVRLAVEARDVVRDPAAWSGFSDLTLTVTDRGRTRADTVRLRVAPVLFQHDLLPLERAVVANPKAPVTLEKGTAPDKPVKGQEAYRRDLRRGLDAEGLRAPFVESPAGGDQWMGDMFKPVTPRCRGRAARSTASWSTSGLRR
;
A
#
# COMPACT_ATOMS: atom_id res chain seq x y z
N MET A 1 42.87 37.07 -14.88
CA MET A 1 44.07 37.74 -14.36
C MET A 1 44.24 37.38 -12.90
N ASN A 2 45.28 36.59 -12.65
CA ASN A 2 46.11 36.51 -11.44
C ASN A 2 45.44 35.81 -10.25
N ASP A 3 45.56 34.49 -10.08
CA ASP A 3 46.73 33.61 -10.14
C ASP A 3 47.72 33.83 -8.98
N HIS A 4 48.20 32.69 -8.50
CA HIS A 4 49.45 32.44 -7.80
C HIS A 4 49.49 32.58 -6.27
N LYS A 5 49.63 31.45 -5.56
CA LYS A 5 50.91 30.75 -5.20
C LYS A 5 51.21 31.11 -3.73
N ARG A 6 51.72 30.25 -2.83
CA ARG A 6 52.37 28.95 -2.91
C ARG A 6 52.85 28.61 -1.48
N ILE A 7 53.27 27.35 -1.30
CA ILE A 7 54.51 26.95 -0.60
C ILE A 7 54.45 26.86 0.95
N VAL A 8 54.99 25.82 1.63
CA VAL A 8 55.58 24.52 1.24
C VAL A 8 56.07 23.77 2.48
N ARG A 9 56.18 22.43 2.35
CA ARG A 9 57.19 21.49 2.92
C ARG A 9 57.30 21.38 4.45
N THR A 10 57.74 20.30 5.10
CA THR A 10 58.51 19.06 4.80
C THR A 10 58.44 18.25 6.13
N GLY A 11 58.62 16.94 6.25
CA GLY A 11 59.09 15.87 5.37
C GLY A 11 59.47 14.64 6.22
N LEU A 12 59.65 13.49 5.52
CA LEU A 12 60.49 12.30 5.79
C LEU A 12 60.30 11.52 7.13
N ALA A 13 60.40 10.20 7.21
CA ALA A 13 61.29 9.28 6.49
C ALA A 13 60.74 7.85 6.36
N ALA A 14 61.40 7.10 5.47
CA ALA A 14 61.14 5.73 5.03
C ALA A 14 61.88 4.66 5.86
N ALA A 15 61.49 3.38 5.71
CA ALA A 15 62.39 2.30 5.30
C ALA A 15 61.64 0.97 5.12
N ALA A 16 61.99 0.24 4.05
CA ALA A 16 61.51 -1.09 3.69
C ALA A 16 62.58 -2.14 4.00
N VAL A 17 62.17 -3.40 4.27
CA VAL A 17 62.99 -4.61 4.03
C VAL A 17 62.06 -5.73 3.56
N ALA A 18 62.47 -6.41 2.49
CA ALA A 18 61.84 -7.57 1.88
C ALA A 18 62.55 -8.88 2.28
N CYS A 19 61.84 -10.01 2.24
CA CYS A 19 62.44 -11.34 2.02
C CYS A 19 61.44 -12.26 1.29
N LEU A 20 61.93 -12.91 0.23
CA LEU A 20 61.29 -13.96 -0.58
C LEU A 20 61.55 -15.34 0.04
N ALA A 21 60.57 -16.25 -0.03
CA ALA A 21 60.82 -17.70 -0.13
C ALA A 21 59.53 -18.40 -0.61
N GLY A 22 59.64 -19.13 -1.73
CA GLY A 22 58.57 -19.97 -2.26
C GLY A 22 58.60 -21.38 -1.70
N CYS A 23 57.43 -22.02 -1.66
CA CYS A 23 57.25 -23.47 -1.70
C CYS A 23 55.86 -23.75 -2.29
N GLY A 24 55.82 -24.52 -3.37
CA GLY A 24 54.57 -24.96 -3.97
C GLY A 24 53.86 -25.98 -3.09
N LEU A 25 52.53 -25.93 -3.08
CA LEU A 25 51.64 -27.02 -2.69
C LEU A 25 50.32 -26.82 -3.44
N THR A 26 50.07 -27.79 -4.32
CA THR A 26 48.78 -28.37 -4.73
C THR A 26 47.55 -27.45 -4.79
N ALA A 27 47.01 -27.35 -6.01
CA ALA A 27 45.64 -26.97 -6.27
C ALA A 27 44.66 -27.81 -5.44
N GLU A 28 44.19 -27.27 -4.32
CA GLU A 28 42.85 -27.56 -3.86
C GLU A 28 41.92 -26.75 -4.75
N ALA A 29 41.43 -27.43 -5.79
CA ALA A 29 40.14 -27.10 -6.34
C ALA A 29 39.17 -27.12 -5.15
N ALA A 30 38.92 -25.95 -4.56
CA ALA A 30 37.75 -25.75 -3.75
C ALA A 30 36.59 -26.07 -4.69
N GLN A 31 36.09 -27.31 -4.59
CA GLN A 31 34.72 -27.60 -4.88
C GLN A 31 33.94 -26.63 -3.99
N ALA A 32 33.66 -25.46 -4.55
CA ALA A 32 32.45 -24.73 -4.25
C ALA A 32 31.34 -25.75 -4.54
N GLY A 33 31.04 -26.56 -3.53
CA GLY A 33 29.76 -27.20 -3.42
C GLY A 33 28.80 -26.05 -3.56
N ALA A 34 28.23 -25.91 -4.76
CA ALA A 34 27.00 -25.20 -4.96
C ALA A 34 26.06 -25.87 -3.96
N SER A 35 25.95 -25.26 -2.79
CA SER A 35 24.93 -25.59 -1.81
C SER A 35 23.65 -25.25 -2.55
N SER A 36 23.13 -26.27 -3.23
CA SER A 36 21.84 -26.24 -3.87
C SER A 36 20.92 -25.64 -2.82
N ALA A 37 20.42 -24.44 -3.09
CA ALA A 37 19.41 -23.74 -2.30
C ALA A 37 18.06 -24.48 -2.40
N SER A 38 18.09 -25.80 -2.29
CA SER A 38 16.96 -26.69 -2.18
C SER A 38 16.33 -26.48 -0.81
N GLY A 39 15.18 -25.79 -0.80
CA GLY A 39 14.22 -25.91 0.29
C GLY A 39 14.14 -24.77 1.29
N ARG A 40 14.63 -23.54 0.99
CA ARG A 40 14.29 -22.40 1.85
C ARG A 40 12.86 -21.94 1.53
N ALA A 41 11.95 -22.08 2.50
CA ALA A 41 10.71 -21.29 2.49
C ALA A 41 11.14 -19.82 2.51
N LEU A 42 10.84 -19.09 1.46
CA LEU A 42 11.19 -17.68 1.31
C LEU A 42 9.97 -16.94 0.80
N LEU A 43 9.50 -15.98 1.58
CA LEU A 43 8.49 -15.02 1.20
C LEU A 43 9.17 -13.66 1.06
N ARG A 44 8.99 -13.03 -0.09
CA ARG A 44 9.57 -11.73 -0.44
C ARG A 44 8.48 -10.68 -0.55
N ALA A 45 8.78 -9.50 -0.05
CA ALA A 45 7.97 -8.29 -0.12
C ALA A 45 8.92 -7.11 -0.37
N ASP A 46 8.46 -6.02 -1.01
CA ASP A 46 9.25 -4.81 -1.29
C ASP A 46 9.62 -4.11 0.03
N ALA A 47 10.72 -4.54 0.63
CA ALA A 47 11.15 -4.14 1.96
C ALA A 47 12.07 -2.92 1.90
N ASP A 48 12.81 -2.71 0.81
CA ASP A 48 13.60 -1.50 0.60
C ASP A 48 12.79 -0.33 0.00
N ARG A 49 11.55 -0.58 -0.42
CA ARG A 49 10.55 0.41 -0.86
C ARG A 49 10.97 1.11 -2.15
N ASP A 50 11.58 0.36 -3.07
CA ASP A 50 11.95 0.84 -4.40
C ASP A 50 10.88 0.57 -5.47
N GLY A 51 9.80 -0.13 -5.09
CA GLY A 51 8.67 -0.47 -5.96
C GLY A 51 8.87 -1.76 -6.76
N ARG A 52 9.95 -2.52 -6.53
CA ARG A 52 10.28 -3.76 -7.23
C ARG A 52 10.59 -4.86 -6.22
N LEU A 53 10.31 -6.10 -6.61
CA LEU A 53 10.74 -7.26 -5.82
C LEU A 53 12.11 -7.73 -6.32
N SER A 54 13.08 -7.81 -5.42
CA SER A 54 14.43 -8.25 -5.73
C SER A 54 15.07 -9.01 -4.56
N PRO A 55 16.19 -9.72 -4.76
CA PRO A 55 16.93 -10.33 -3.64
C PRO A 55 17.39 -9.32 -2.57
N ALA A 56 17.47 -8.03 -2.90
CA ALA A 56 17.80 -6.99 -1.93
C ALA A 56 16.74 -6.88 -0.82
N ASP A 57 15.51 -7.33 -1.06
CA ASP A 57 14.42 -7.37 -0.09
C ASP A 57 14.58 -8.43 0.99
N ASP A 58 15.33 -9.50 0.72
CA ASP A 58 15.36 -10.68 1.57
C ASP A 58 15.90 -10.33 2.97
N ALA A 59 16.87 -9.43 3.09
CA ALA A 59 17.43 -9.09 4.40
C ALA A 59 16.38 -8.42 5.32
N ARG A 60 16.28 -8.90 6.58
CA ARG A 60 15.48 -8.26 7.65
C ARG A 60 13.99 -8.01 7.34
N ARG A 61 13.42 -8.72 6.37
CA ARG A 61 11.99 -8.60 5.94
C ARG A 61 10.96 -8.92 7.02
N GLY A 62 11.33 -9.68 8.05
CA GLY A 62 10.49 -9.95 9.23
C GLY A 62 10.45 -8.81 10.25
N ALA A 63 11.18 -7.71 10.03
CA ALA A 63 11.19 -6.53 10.87
C ALA A 63 10.74 -5.30 10.07
N TRP A 64 10.23 -4.28 10.78
CA TRP A 64 9.82 -3.03 10.19
C TRP A 64 10.44 -1.85 10.95
N THR A 65 11.06 -0.94 10.22
CA THR A 65 11.69 0.28 10.71
C THR A 65 11.29 1.47 9.84
N ALA A 66 11.63 2.68 10.29
CA ALA A 66 11.42 3.88 9.48
C ALA A 66 12.10 3.80 8.10
N ALA A 67 13.23 3.09 7.98
CA ALA A 67 14.00 2.98 6.74
C ALA A 67 13.70 1.73 5.90
N ARG A 68 13.12 0.67 6.49
CA ARG A 68 12.94 -0.63 5.83
C ARG A 68 11.71 -1.36 6.32
N GLY A 69 11.09 -2.16 5.46
CA GLY A 69 9.94 -3.00 5.74
C GLY A 69 8.81 -2.65 4.78
N ALA A 70 8.11 -3.67 4.30
CA ALA A 70 7.10 -3.53 3.28
C ALA A 70 5.89 -2.72 3.76
N ILE A 71 5.21 -2.09 2.82
CA ILE A 71 4.01 -1.28 3.05
C ILE A 71 2.89 -1.80 2.15
N MET A 72 1.68 -1.82 2.68
CA MET A 72 0.46 -2.12 1.91
C MET A 72 -0.53 -0.96 2.02
N LEU A 73 -1.31 -0.75 0.97
CA LEU A 73 -2.37 0.26 0.97
C LEU A 73 -3.66 -0.32 1.56
N PRO A 74 -4.45 0.49 2.29
CA PRO A 74 -5.85 0.17 2.53
C PRO A 74 -6.61 0.39 1.22
N ASN A 75 -7.04 -0.70 0.57
CA ASN A 75 -7.69 -0.69 -0.75
C ASN A 75 -9.19 -0.32 -0.61
N LEU A 76 -9.44 0.93 -0.19
CA LEU A 76 -10.74 1.44 0.23
C LEU A 76 -11.42 2.37 -0.78
N ASP A 77 -10.75 2.66 -1.89
CA ASP A 77 -11.34 3.30 -3.06
C ASP A 77 -12.24 2.36 -3.86
N ASP A 78 -12.87 2.89 -4.91
CA ASP A 78 -13.79 2.17 -5.79
C ASP A 78 -13.44 2.50 -7.24
N ASP A 79 -12.37 1.88 -7.74
CA ASP A 79 -11.83 2.14 -9.06
C ASP A 79 -12.81 1.82 -10.18
N ALA A 80 -13.69 0.85 -9.95
CA ALA A 80 -14.70 0.40 -10.90
C ALA A 80 -16.03 1.17 -10.76
N SER A 81 -16.12 2.17 -9.85
CA SER A 81 -17.34 2.96 -9.61
C SER A 81 -18.58 2.08 -9.34
N ARG A 82 -18.41 0.97 -8.63
CA ARG A 82 -19.45 -0.01 -8.31
C ARG A 82 -20.31 0.43 -7.14
N CYS A 83 -19.79 1.31 -6.31
CA CYS A 83 -20.43 1.64 -5.05
C CYS A 83 -21.65 2.53 -5.27
N PRO A 84 -22.77 2.21 -4.59
CA PRO A 84 -23.96 3.02 -4.72
C PRO A 84 -23.67 4.42 -4.17
N THR A 85 -24.22 5.43 -4.84
CA THR A 85 -24.16 6.82 -4.39
C THR A 85 -25.39 7.20 -3.56
N ALA A 86 -26.44 6.38 -3.59
CA ALA A 86 -27.64 6.52 -2.79
C ALA A 86 -28.28 5.15 -2.52
N GLY A 87 -29.00 5.05 -1.40
CA GLY A 87 -29.84 3.90 -1.06
C GLY A 87 -31.21 3.91 -1.75
N ALA A 88 -32.05 2.93 -1.42
CA ALA A 88 -33.39 2.79 -1.98
C ALA A 88 -34.22 4.07 -1.83
N GLY A 89 -34.85 4.51 -2.93
CA GLY A 89 -35.64 5.74 -2.96
C GLY A 89 -34.82 7.03 -2.82
N GLY A 90 -33.51 7.00 -3.13
CA GLY A 90 -32.65 8.19 -3.07
C GLY A 90 -32.24 8.60 -1.66
N LYS A 91 -32.36 7.68 -0.68
CA LYS A 91 -31.95 7.93 0.71
C LYS A 91 -30.43 7.94 0.86
N ARG A 92 -29.91 8.71 1.81
CA ARG A 92 -28.51 8.66 2.23
C ARG A 92 -28.09 7.24 2.63
N LEU A 93 -26.91 6.82 2.19
CA LEU A 93 -26.23 5.64 2.74
C LEU A 93 -25.66 5.95 4.14
N THR A 94 -25.72 4.99 5.05
CA THR A 94 -25.04 5.16 6.35
C THR A 94 -23.53 5.22 6.14
N ASP A 95 -22.80 5.87 7.05
CA ASP A 95 -21.33 5.90 6.99
C ASP A 95 -20.73 4.48 6.97
N ALA A 96 -21.37 3.54 7.67
CA ALA A 96 -20.99 2.13 7.64
C ALA A 96 -21.21 1.50 6.25
N ALA A 97 -22.29 1.83 5.55
CA ALA A 97 -22.55 1.34 4.20
C ALA A 97 -21.58 1.94 3.17
N LEU A 98 -21.25 3.23 3.31
CA LEU A 98 -20.22 3.89 2.48
C LEU A 98 -18.85 3.25 2.72
N ALA A 99 -18.44 3.08 3.98
CA ALA A 99 -17.16 2.48 4.33
C ALA A 99 -17.06 0.99 3.98
N ALA A 100 -18.19 0.29 3.81
CA ALA A 100 -18.22 -1.13 3.46
C ALA A 100 -18.18 -1.37 1.94
N CYS A 101 -18.21 -0.33 1.12
CA CYS A 101 -18.19 -0.43 -0.33
C CYS A 101 -16.91 0.22 -0.88
N GLY A 102 -15.87 -0.58 -1.02
CA GLY A 102 -14.65 -0.26 -1.74
C GLY A 102 -14.08 -1.53 -2.36
N ASP A 103 -12.92 -1.47 -3.00
CA ASP A 103 -12.34 -2.60 -3.71
C ASP A 103 -11.98 -3.77 -2.78
N ALA A 104 -11.55 -3.49 -1.55
CA ALA A 104 -11.36 -4.52 -0.52
C ALA A 104 -12.65 -5.15 0.06
N ALA A 105 -13.85 -4.68 -0.33
CA ALA A 105 -15.12 -5.17 0.21
C ALA A 105 -15.36 -6.65 -0.10
N ASP A 106 -14.94 -7.11 -1.27
CA ASP A 106 -15.09 -8.49 -1.73
C ASP A 106 -13.73 -9.13 -2.08
N ALA A 107 -13.73 -10.31 -2.70
CA ALA A 107 -12.52 -11.08 -3.01
C ALA A 107 -12.11 -10.99 -4.49
N VAL A 108 -12.66 -10.04 -5.24
CA VAL A 108 -12.48 -9.87 -6.68
C VAL A 108 -11.59 -8.67 -6.94
N VAL A 109 -10.54 -8.86 -7.75
CA VAL A 109 -9.72 -7.76 -8.24
C VAL A 109 -10.34 -7.22 -9.55
N ASN A 110 -10.89 -6.02 -9.52
CA ASN A 110 -11.74 -5.41 -10.53
C ASN A 110 -10.96 -4.57 -11.54
N GLY A 111 -10.00 -5.21 -12.22
CA GLY A 111 -9.25 -4.60 -13.31
C GLY A 111 -7.85 -4.13 -12.90
N ALA A 112 -7.24 -3.31 -13.76
CA ALA A 112 -5.82 -2.97 -13.63
C ALA A 112 -5.55 -1.86 -12.60
N ALA A 113 -6.53 -1.00 -12.32
CA ALA A 113 -6.43 0.06 -11.32
C ALA A 113 -6.41 -0.55 -9.91
N ASP A 114 -7.42 -1.35 -9.56
CA ASP A 114 -7.48 -2.10 -8.30
C ASP A 114 -6.25 -3.02 -8.12
N ALA A 115 -5.86 -3.72 -9.19
CA ALA A 115 -4.64 -4.53 -9.16
C ALA A 115 -3.36 -3.72 -8.88
N ALA A 116 -3.37 -2.42 -9.16
CA ALA A 116 -2.25 -1.53 -8.91
C ALA A 116 -2.17 -1.02 -7.47
N ASP A 117 -3.21 -1.14 -6.65
CA ASP A 117 -3.18 -0.76 -5.23
C ASP A 117 -2.69 -1.89 -4.31
N LEU A 118 -2.71 -3.13 -4.81
CA LEU A 118 -2.18 -4.29 -4.11
C LEU A 118 -0.64 -4.24 -3.99
N ALA A 119 -0.13 -4.53 -2.79
CA ALA A 119 1.30 -4.68 -2.56
C ALA A 119 1.80 -6.04 -3.07
N PRO A 120 2.83 -6.08 -3.94
CA PRO A 120 3.31 -7.32 -4.52
C PRO A 120 4.08 -8.17 -3.50
N LEU A 121 3.89 -9.48 -3.58
CA LEU A 121 4.62 -10.49 -2.81
C LEU A 121 5.12 -11.59 -3.76
N GLU A 122 6.20 -12.26 -3.37
CA GLU A 122 6.76 -13.37 -4.17
C GLU A 122 7.23 -14.52 -3.28
N ILE A 123 7.01 -15.75 -3.75
CA ILE A 123 7.73 -16.93 -3.29
C ILE A 123 8.62 -17.37 -4.43
N PRO A 124 9.95 -17.23 -4.33
CA PRO A 124 10.86 -17.69 -5.37
C PRO A 124 10.72 -19.19 -5.64
N ALA A 125 11.09 -19.61 -6.85
CA ALA A 125 10.94 -20.99 -7.29
C ALA A 125 11.69 -21.96 -6.36
N VAL A 126 10.97 -22.96 -5.85
CA VAL A 126 11.52 -24.07 -5.06
C VAL A 126 11.64 -25.27 -5.99
N ALA A 127 12.67 -25.27 -6.86
CA ALA A 127 12.83 -26.25 -7.93
C ALA A 127 12.78 -27.72 -7.45
N GLY A 128 13.26 -28.00 -6.24
CA GLY A 128 13.27 -29.33 -5.63
C GLY A 128 12.00 -29.75 -4.87
N ALA A 129 10.95 -28.91 -4.83
CA ALA A 129 9.71 -29.23 -4.11
C ALA A 129 9.05 -30.49 -4.68
N SER A 130 8.75 -31.46 -3.81
CA SER A 130 8.14 -32.72 -4.24
C SER A 130 6.69 -32.55 -4.71
N GLY A 131 6.13 -33.60 -5.33
CA GLY A 131 4.71 -33.65 -5.68
C GLY A 131 3.76 -33.61 -4.46
N SER A 132 4.25 -33.97 -3.27
CA SER A 132 3.48 -33.95 -2.00
C SER A 132 3.78 -32.73 -1.12
N ALA A 133 4.59 -31.78 -1.61
CA ALA A 133 4.87 -30.55 -0.88
C ALA A 133 3.58 -29.77 -0.60
N ARG A 134 3.39 -29.36 0.65
CA ARG A 134 2.28 -28.50 1.08
C ARG A 134 2.82 -27.14 1.46
N ALA A 135 2.20 -26.06 1.00
CA ALA A 135 2.50 -24.73 1.47
C ALA A 135 1.25 -23.95 1.81
N THR A 136 1.34 -23.16 2.87
CA THR A 136 0.30 -22.22 3.30
C THR A 136 0.89 -20.85 3.55
N LEU A 137 0.20 -19.80 3.14
CA LEU A 137 0.53 -18.42 3.49
C LEU A 137 -0.63 -17.80 4.27
N ARG A 138 -0.36 -17.31 5.47
CA ARG A 138 -1.38 -16.82 6.40
C ARG A 138 -0.92 -15.54 7.09
N ALA A 139 -1.86 -14.63 7.34
CA ALA A 139 -1.66 -13.50 8.22
C ALA A 139 -1.72 -13.95 9.70
N ASP A 140 -1.10 -13.18 10.58
CA ASP A 140 -1.27 -13.32 12.02
C ASP A 140 -2.72 -13.10 12.46
N ALA A 141 -3.06 -13.58 13.65
CA ALA A 141 -4.44 -13.59 14.13
C ALA A 141 -5.09 -12.20 14.22
N ARG A 142 -4.33 -11.14 14.53
CA ARG A 142 -4.86 -9.77 14.63
C ARG A 142 -5.10 -9.13 13.26
N SER A 143 -4.42 -9.65 12.25
CA SER A 143 -4.53 -9.18 10.87
C SER A 143 -5.46 -10.03 10.01
N ALA A 144 -5.93 -11.18 10.49
CA ALA A 144 -6.62 -12.18 9.69
C ALA A 144 -7.88 -11.66 8.97
N ASP A 145 -8.62 -10.72 9.59
CA ASP A 145 -9.77 -10.04 8.98
C ASP A 145 -9.39 -8.70 8.32
N LYS A 146 -8.19 -8.17 8.61
CA LYS A 146 -7.69 -6.87 8.14
C LYS A 146 -6.91 -6.92 6.84
N VAL A 147 -6.47 -8.10 6.40
CA VAL A 147 -5.74 -8.25 5.13
C VAL A 147 -6.34 -9.34 4.25
N ARG A 148 -6.14 -9.20 2.95
CA ARG A 148 -6.47 -10.26 1.98
C ARG A 148 -5.26 -10.53 1.10
N ILE A 149 -4.96 -11.81 0.93
CA ILE A 149 -3.84 -12.28 0.12
C ILE A 149 -4.40 -12.89 -1.16
N PHE A 150 -3.83 -12.51 -2.29
CA PHE A 150 -4.15 -13.03 -3.61
C PHE A 150 -2.95 -13.78 -4.18
N VAL A 151 -3.24 -14.79 -4.98
CA VAL A 151 -2.26 -15.56 -5.75
C VAL A 151 -2.56 -15.44 -7.23
N ARG A 152 -1.51 -15.28 -8.04
CA ARG A 152 -1.66 -15.20 -9.49
C ARG A 152 -1.82 -16.58 -10.11
N ARG A 153 -3.00 -16.88 -10.64
CA ARG A 153 -3.37 -18.15 -11.28
C ARG A 153 -4.02 -17.86 -12.63
N GLY A 154 -3.57 -18.53 -13.70
CA GLY A 154 -4.12 -18.31 -15.05
C GLY A 154 -4.05 -16.83 -15.50
N GLY A 155 -3.02 -16.10 -15.08
CA GLY A 155 -2.84 -14.68 -15.39
C GLY A 155 -3.63 -13.71 -14.50
N ARG A 156 -4.55 -14.19 -13.66
CA ARG A 156 -5.43 -13.39 -12.80
C ARG A 156 -5.04 -13.50 -11.33
N LEU A 157 -5.34 -12.48 -10.54
CA LEU A 157 -5.24 -12.56 -9.09
C LEU A 157 -6.50 -13.23 -8.54
N THR A 158 -6.31 -14.21 -7.67
CA THR A 158 -7.40 -14.97 -7.02
C THR A 158 -7.14 -14.99 -5.52
N ALA A 159 -8.14 -14.69 -4.70
CA ALA A 159 -8.00 -14.74 -3.26
C ALA A 159 -7.51 -16.13 -2.82
N LEU A 160 -6.51 -16.14 -1.94
CA LEU A 160 -5.89 -17.37 -1.43
C LEU A 160 -6.84 -18.16 -0.53
N GLY A 161 -7.88 -17.51 0.02
CA GLY A 161 -8.82 -18.10 0.95
C GLY A 161 -8.24 -18.27 2.36
N THR A 162 -9.08 -18.76 3.28
CA THR A 162 -8.69 -18.97 4.68
C THR A 162 -7.80 -20.21 4.87
N ASP A 163 -7.73 -21.13 3.91
CA ASP A 163 -6.80 -22.26 3.94
C ASP A 163 -5.35 -21.84 3.62
N GLY A 164 -5.20 -20.70 2.94
CA GLY A 164 -3.94 -20.12 2.51
C GLY A 164 -3.18 -21.00 1.50
N ALA A 165 -3.86 -21.90 0.78
CA ALA A 165 -3.19 -23.01 0.11
C ALA A 165 -2.42 -22.60 -1.16
N ILE A 166 -1.17 -23.07 -1.23
CA ILE A 166 -0.27 -22.93 -2.38
C ILE A 166 0.10 -24.32 -2.88
N ARG A 167 -0.10 -24.55 -4.18
CA ARG A 167 0.04 -25.87 -4.80
C ARG A 167 1.52 -26.25 -4.99
N PRO A 168 1.89 -27.55 -4.92
CA PRO A 168 3.27 -27.97 -5.15
C PRO A 168 3.84 -27.54 -6.51
N GLY A 169 3.01 -27.55 -7.57
CA GLY A 169 3.41 -27.06 -8.89
C GLY A 169 3.61 -25.53 -8.95
N GLU A 170 2.92 -24.77 -8.10
CA GLU A 170 3.11 -23.32 -7.96
C GLU A 170 4.46 -23.06 -7.27
N LEU A 171 4.76 -23.77 -6.17
CA LEU A 171 6.06 -23.67 -5.49
C LEU A 171 7.24 -23.95 -6.43
N ARG A 172 7.16 -25.00 -7.24
CA ARG A 172 8.25 -25.37 -8.18
C ARG A 172 8.57 -24.28 -9.20
N ARG A 173 7.57 -23.51 -9.65
CA ARG A 173 7.73 -22.44 -10.64
C ARG A 173 7.95 -21.06 -10.01
N GLY A 174 7.77 -20.95 -8.70
CA GLY A 174 7.64 -19.68 -8.01
C GLY A 174 6.21 -19.14 -8.08
N VAL A 175 5.85 -18.36 -7.08
CA VAL A 175 4.49 -17.87 -6.85
C VAL A 175 4.50 -16.36 -6.82
N ARG A 176 3.68 -15.74 -7.67
CA ARG A 176 3.40 -14.31 -7.60
C ARG A 176 2.13 -14.11 -6.78
N LEU A 177 2.22 -13.22 -5.81
CA LEU A 177 1.20 -12.95 -4.82
C LEU A 177 0.97 -11.43 -4.76
N ALA A 178 -0.14 -11.03 -4.16
CA ALA A 178 -0.42 -9.64 -3.86
C ALA A 178 -1.20 -9.56 -2.55
N VAL A 179 -1.10 -8.45 -1.82
CA VAL A 179 -1.81 -8.23 -0.56
C VAL A 179 -2.39 -6.83 -0.48
N GLU A 180 -3.60 -6.72 0.05
CA GLU A 180 -4.25 -5.47 0.43
C GLU A 180 -4.53 -5.46 1.94
N ALA A 181 -4.55 -4.26 2.51
CA ALA A 181 -5.30 -4.02 3.74
C ALA A 181 -6.76 -3.72 3.39
N ARG A 182 -7.67 -4.25 4.20
CA ARG A 182 -9.12 -4.09 4.05
C ARG A 182 -9.70 -3.00 4.95
N ASP A 183 -8.85 -2.37 5.76
CA ASP A 183 -9.23 -1.32 6.68
C ASP A 183 -8.01 -0.46 7.02
N VAL A 184 -8.27 0.66 7.68
CA VAL A 184 -7.26 1.51 8.31
C VAL A 184 -7.09 1.14 9.78
N VAL A 185 -6.07 1.69 10.42
CA VAL A 185 -5.94 1.59 11.89
C VAL A 185 -7.01 2.45 12.56
N ARG A 186 -8.06 1.83 13.08
CA ARG A 186 -9.12 2.49 13.86
C ARG A 186 -8.85 2.43 15.36
N ASP A 187 -8.35 1.29 15.82
CA ASP A 187 -7.94 1.04 17.20
C ASP A 187 -6.57 0.33 17.20
N PRO A 188 -5.49 1.02 17.57
CA PRO A 188 -4.15 0.44 17.63
C PRO A 188 -4.02 -0.74 18.61
N ALA A 189 -4.89 -0.85 19.62
CA ALA A 189 -4.91 -1.98 20.54
C ALA A 189 -5.47 -3.24 19.88
N ALA A 190 -6.50 -3.10 19.05
CA ALA A 190 -7.06 -4.18 18.24
C ALA A 190 -6.11 -4.57 17.10
N TRP A 191 -5.63 -3.59 16.33
CA TRP A 191 -4.67 -3.78 15.25
C TRP A 191 -3.77 -2.56 15.10
N SER A 192 -2.47 -2.75 15.32
CA SER A 192 -1.47 -1.66 15.28
C SER A 192 -1.12 -1.18 13.86
N GLY A 193 -1.74 -1.77 12.84
CA GLY A 193 -1.41 -1.56 11.43
C GLY A 193 -0.25 -2.41 10.93
N PHE A 194 0.36 -3.23 11.78
CA PHE A 194 1.34 -4.23 11.38
C PHE A 194 0.67 -5.57 11.10
N SER A 195 1.14 -6.26 10.05
CA SER A 195 0.69 -7.59 9.70
C SER A 195 1.88 -8.49 9.39
N ASP A 196 1.94 -9.62 10.09
CA ASP A 196 2.96 -10.64 9.85
C ASP A 196 2.36 -11.72 8.96
N LEU A 197 2.90 -11.86 7.76
CA LEU A 197 2.51 -12.92 6.83
C LEU A 197 3.53 -14.04 6.91
N THR A 198 3.06 -15.23 7.29
CA THR A 198 3.91 -16.40 7.47
C THR A 198 3.63 -17.43 6.38
N LEU A 199 4.67 -17.70 5.59
CA LEU A 199 4.73 -18.82 4.68
C LEU A 199 5.23 -20.05 5.46
N THR A 200 4.46 -21.13 5.43
CA THR A 200 4.87 -22.44 5.95
C THR A 200 4.93 -23.42 4.79
N VAL A 201 6.05 -24.11 4.63
CA VAL A 201 6.27 -25.14 3.60
C VAL A 201 6.63 -26.45 4.30
N THR A 202 5.85 -27.50 4.06
CA THR A 202 6.12 -28.86 4.51
C THR A 202 6.39 -29.74 3.30
N ASP A 203 7.59 -30.30 3.21
CA ASP A 203 7.98 -31.22 2.14
C ASP A 203 8.88 -32.34 2.67
N ARG A 204 8.60 -33.58 2.24
CA ARG A 204 9.34 -34.80 2.66
C ARG A 204 9.56 -34.89 4.18
N GLY A 205 8.49 -34.65 4.95
CA GLY A 205 8.52 -34.71 6.41
C GLY A 205 9.23 -33.53 7.10
N ARG A 206 9.73 -32.53 6.36
CA ARG A 206 10.39 -31.34 6.91
C ARG A 206 9.52 -30.12 6.73
N THR A 207 9.31 -29.37 7.81
CA THR A 207 8.63 -28.08 7.79
C THR A 207 9.64 -26.94 7.90
N ARG A 208 9.43 -25.89 7.10
CA ARG A 208 10.17 -24.63 7.10
C ARG A 208 9.18 -23.49 7.08
N ALA A 209 9.50 -22.39 7.73
CA ALA A 209 8.66 -21.21 7.74
C ALA A 209 9.49 -19.95 7.49
N ASP A 210 8.82 -18.93 6.97
CA ASP A 210 9.36 -17.60 6.77
C ASP A 210 8.29 -16.55 6.95
N THR A 211 8.67 -15.40 7.48
CA THR A 211 7.73 -14.32 7.83
C THR A 211 8.20 -13.00 7.24
N VAL A 212 7.27 -12.27 6.65
CA VAL A 212 7.45 -10.86 6.27
C VAL A 212 6.50 -10.01 7.10
N ARG A 213 6.99 -8.85 7.55
CA ARG A 213 6.17 -7.85 8.24
C ARG A 213 5.84 -6.71 7.30
N LEU A 214 4.55 -6.44 7.14
CA LEU A 214 4.04 -5.27 6.42
C LEU A 214 3.45 -4.26 7.41
N ARG A 215 3.41 -3.01 6.99
CA ARG A 215 2.64 -1.96 7.68
C ARG A 215 1.60 -1.38 6.72
N VAL A 216 0.36 -1.22 7.15
CA VAL A 216 -0.63 -0.44 6.40
C VAL A 216 -0.22 1.03 6.34
N ALA A 217 -0.32 1.65 5.18
CA ALA A 217 -0.07 3.07 5.04
C ALA A 217 -1.05 3.88 5.92
N PRO A 218 -0.57 4.85 6.73
CA PRO A 218 -1.45 5.68 7.53
C PRO A 218 -2.28 6.61 6.63
N VAL A 219 -3.43 7.01 7.15
CA VAL A 219 -4.24 8.08 6.58
C VAL A 219 -3.60 9.42 6.95
N LEU A 220 -3.20 10.20 5.95
CA LEU A 220 -2.59 11.52 6.16
C LEU A 220 -3.57 12.62 5.79
N PHE A 221 -3.74 13.59 6.67
CA PHE A 221 -4.47 14.81 6.36
C PHE A 221 -3.63 15.76 5.51
N GLN A 222 -4.32 16.48 4.63
CA GLN A 222 -3.72 17.55 3.85
C GLN A 222 -3.70 18.85 4.66
N HIS A 223 -2.65 19.65 4.48
CA HIS A 223 -2.54 20.98 5.06
C HIS A 223 -2.72 22.05 3.98
N ASP A 224 -3.13 23.25 4.36
CA ASP A 224 -3.50 24.32 3.42
C ASP A 224 -2.33 24.86 2.57
N LEU A 225 -1.08 24.56 2.94
CA LEU A 225 0.10 24.89 2.13
C LEU A 225 0.38 23.89 0.97
N LEU A 226 -0.39 22.80 0.86
CA LEU A 226 -0.27 21.91 -0.30
C LEU A 226 -0.91 22.56 -1.53
N PRO A 227 -0.43 22.26 -2.75
CA PRO A 227 -1.06 22.73 -3.97
C PRO A 227 -2.55 22.37 -3.99
N LEU A 228 -3.40 23.34 -4.30
CA LEU A 228 -4.82 23.08 -4.48
C LEU A 228 -5.03 22.35 -5.80
N GLU A 229 -5.49 21.10 -5.75
CA GLU A 229 -5.75 20.29 -6.95
C GLU A 229 -7.23 20.26 -7.35
N ARG A 230 -8.13 20.38 -6.37
CA ARG A 230 -9.57 20.26 -6.55
C ARG A 230 -10.31 20.99 -5.44
N ALA A 231 -11.45 21.58 -5.80
CA ALA A 231 -12.39 22.15 -4.86
C ALA A 231 -13.72 21.38 -4.89
N VAL A 232 -14.17 20.95 -3.71
CA VAL A 232 -15.48 20.31 -3.50
C VAL A 232 -16.40 21.33 -2.82
N VAL A 233 -17.59 21.54 -3.36
CA VAL A 233 -18.57 22.49 -2.82
C VAL A 233 -19.94 21.82 -2.71
N ALA A 234 -20.77 22.30 -1.79
CA ALA A 234 -22.14 21.83 -1.69
C ALA A 234 -22.92 22.16 -2.98
N ASN A 235 -23.71 21.19 -3.44
CA ASN A 235 -24.69 21.37 -4.49
C ASN A 235 -25.99 21.92 -3.88
N PRO A 236 -26.37 23.18 -4.14
CA PRO A 236 -27.58 23.77 -3.59
C PRO A 236 -28.88 23.19 -4.18
N LYS A 237 -28.78 22.41 -5.27
CA LYS A 237 -29.92 21.80 -5.95
C LYS A 237 -30.08 20.31 -5.61
N ALA A 238 -29.24 19.77 -4.74
CA ALA A 238 -29.30 18.37 -4.37
C ALA A 238 -30.55 18.07 -3.52
N PRO A 239 -31.25 16.95 -3.78
CA PRO A 239 -32.42 16.58 -3.00
C PRO A 239 -32.04 16.36 -1.53
N VAL A 240 -32.87 16.91 -0.63
CA VAL A 240 -32.74 16.91 0.84
C VAL A 240 -32.63 15.49 1.44
N THR A 241 -32.92 14.45 0.66
CA THR A 241 -32.94 13.04 1.11
C THR A 241 -31.55 12.43 1.34
N LEU A 242 -30.48 13.13 0.95
CA LEU A 242 -29.10 12.66 1.04
C LEU A 242 -28.36 13.12 2.29
N GLU A 243 -28.87 14.09 3.04
CA GLU A 243 -28.30 14.54 4.32
C GLU A 243 -29.47 14.87 5.24
N LYS A 244 -29.48 14.45 6.51
CA LYS A 244 -30.66 14.61 7.41
C LYS A 244 -31.04 16.07 7.75
N GLY A 245 -30.47 17.05 7.05
CA GLY A 245 -30.78 18.47 7.24
C GLY A 245 -32.01 18.88 6.45
N THR A 246 -32.70 19.92 6.90
CA THR A 246 -33.59 20.71 6.04
C THR A 246 -32.70 21.56 5.14
N ALA A 247 -32.58 21.23 3.86
CA ALA A 247 -32.10 22.18 2.88
C ALA A 247 -32.92 23.48 3.05
N PRO A 248 -32.29 24.65 3.06
CA PRO A 248 -33.08 25.88 3.00
C PRO A 248 -33.87 25.87 1.68
N ASP A 249 -35.20 25.94 1.77
CA ASP A 249 -36.11 25.97 0.61
C ASP A 249 -35.83 27.15 -0.34
N LYS A 250 -35.03 28.11 0.11
CA LYS A 250 -34.57 29.27 -0.66
C LYS A 250 -33.04 29.33 -0.60
N PRO A 251 -32.37 29.71 -1.71
CA PRO A 251 -30.94 29.99 -1.71
C PRO A 251 -30.56 30.97 -0.59
N VAL A 252 -29.45 30.69 0.09
CA VAL A 252 -28.92 31.61 1.10
C VAL A 252 -28.50 32.91 0.42
N LYS A 253 -28.91 34.06 0.98
CA LYS A 253 -28.56 35.38 0.42
C LYS A 253 -27.05 35.49 0.25
N GLY A 254 -26.60 35.83 -0.95
CA GLY A 254 -25.17 35.97 -1.28
C GLY A 254 -24.49 34.69 -1.79
N GLN A 255 -25.18 33.55 -1.82
CA GLN A 255 -24.61 32.28 -2.31
C GLN A 255 -24.16 32.37 -3.77
N GLU A 256 -24.93 33.01 -4.65
CA GLU A 256 -24.54 33.20 -6.06
C GLU A 256 -23.29 34.06 -6.20
N ALA A 257 -23.20 35.13 -5.42
CA ALA A 257 -22.02 36.02 -5.40
C ALA A 257 -20.78 35.26 -4.91
N TYR A 258 -20.91 34.53 -3.80
CA TYR A 258 -19.84 33.67 -3.26
C TYR A 258 -19.34 32.67 -4.31
N ARG A 259 -20.25 31.92 -4.97
CA ARG A 259 -19.86 30.91 -5.97
C ARG A 259 -19.15 31.53 -7.16
N ARG A 260 -19.63 32.68 -7.65
CA ARG A 260 -19.00 33.43 -8.73
C ARG A 260 -17.59 33.88 -8.35
N ASP A 261 -17.41 34.44 -7.16
CA ASP A 261 -16.13 34.98 -6.73
C ASP A 261 -15.12 33.86 -6.39
N LEU A 262 -15.59 32.74 -5.81
CA LEU A 262 -14.80 31.53 -5.62
C LEU A 262 -14.31 30.94 -6.96
N ARG A 263 -15.19 30.83 -7.96
CA ARG A 263 -14.83 30.36 -9.31
C ARG A 263 -13.76 31.25 -9.93
N ARG A 264 -13.92 32.57 -9.83
CA ARG A 264 -12.92 33.54 -10.32
C ARG A 264 -11.55 33.32 -9.66
N GLY A 265 -11.51 33.12 -8.35
CA GLY A 265 -10.27 32.81 -7.62
C GLY A 265 -9.61 31.52 -8.11
N LEU A 266 -10.39 30.44 -8.24
CA LEU A 266 -9.87 29.17 -8.76
C LEU A 266 -9.38 29.25 -10.21
N ASP A 267 -10.01 30.07 -11.05
CA ASP A 267 -9.56 30.29 -12.44
C ASP A 267 -8.20 30.99 -12.49
N ALA A 268 -7.99 31.96 -11.60
CA ALA A 268 -6.70 32.64 -11.47
C ALA A 268 -5.57 31.68 -11.05
N GLU A 269 -5.91 30.66 -10.24
CA GLU A 269 -5.00 29.57 -9.84
C GLU A 269 -4.91 28.43 -10.88
N GLY A 270 -5.54 28.57 -12.05
CA GLY A 270 -5.47 27.58 -13.13
C GLY A 270 -6.36 26.34 -12.94
N LEU A 271 -7.24 26.32 -11.93
CA LEU A 271 -8.14 25.20 -11.62
C LEU A 271 -9.42 25.23 -12.45
N ARG A 272 -9.27 25.16 -13.77
CA ARG A 272 -10.34 25.45 -14.76
C ARG A 272 -11.53 24.47 -14.77
N ALA A 273 -11.42 23.30 -14.14
CA ALA A 273 -12.55 22.38 -14.01
C ALA A 273 -13.60 22.97 -13.03
N PRO A 274 -14.92 22.79 -13.29
CA PRO A 274 -15.95 23.18 -12.33
C PRO A 274 -15.77 22.43 -11.00
N PHE A 275 -16.29 23.01 -9.91
CA PHE A 275 -16.26 22.36 -8.60
C PHE A 275 -16.79 20.93 -8.68
N VAL A 276 -16.29 20.05 -7.82
CA VAL A 276 -17.06 18.84 -7.53
C VAL A 276 -18.26 19.25 -6.68
N GLU A 277 -19.44 19.22 -7.30
CA GLU A 277 -20.70 19.51 -6.64
C GLU A 277 -21.16 18.30 -5.84
N SER A 278 -20.90 18.33 -4.53
CA SER A 278 -21.32 17.28 -3.60
C SER A 278 -22.83 17.35 -3.38
N PRO A 279 -23.57 16.23 -3.48
CA PRO A 279 -25.01 16.21 -3.29
C PRO A 279 -25.38 16.21 -1.80
N ALA A 280 -24.97 17.26 -1.08
CA ALA A 280 -25.03 17.40 0.37
C ALA A 280 -26.45 17.67 0.93
N GLY A 281 -27.50 17.29 0.22
CA GLY A 281 -28.89 17.44 0.68
C GLY A 281 -29.29 18.86 1.11
N GLY A 282 -28.68 19.88 0.50
CA GLY A 282 -28.87 21.30 0.81
C GLY A 282 -28.14 21.82 2.05
N ASP A 283 -27.37 20.98 2.73
CA ASP A 283 -26.40 21.42 3.72
C ASP A 283 -25.17 22.03 3.00
N GLN A 284 -24.73 23.19 3.50
CA GLN A 284 -23.67 24.01 2.92
C GLN A 284 -22.32 23.80 3.62
N TRP A 285 -22.28 23.03 4.71
CA TRP A 285 -21.15 22.88 5.61
C TRP A 285 -20.22 21.74 5.17
N MET A 286 -19.74 21.80 3.92
CA MET A 286 -18.86 20.77 3.35
C MET A 286 -17.59 20.50 4.17
N GLY A 287 -17.10 21.52 4.90
CA GLY A 287 -15.92 21.40 5.75
C GLY A 287 -16.09 20.43 6.92
N ASP A 288 -17.32 20.16 7.35
CA ASP A 288 -17.64 19.25 8.46
C ASP A 288 -17.86 17.82 7.96
N MET A 289 -18.38 17.68 6.73
CA MET A 289 -18.71 16.40 6.11
C MET A 289 -17.50 15.70 5.49
N PHE A 290 -16.54 16.46 4.97
CA PHE A 290 -15.43 15.92 4.19
C PHE A 290 -14.09 16.46 4.68
N LYS A 291 -13.15 15.54 4.90
CA LYS A 291 -11.73 15.87 5.00
C LYS A 291 -10.96 15.09 3.93
N PRO A 292 -10.22 15.76 3.02
CA PRO A 292 -9.38 15.07 2.07
C PRO A 292 -8.22 14.41 2.80
N VAL A 293 -7.97 13.15 2.46
CA VAL A 293 -6.88 12.36 3.02
C VAL A 293 -6.19 11.56 1.92
N THR A 294 -4.94 11.17 2.15
CA THR A 294 -4.19 10.36 1.19
C THR A 294 -3.37 9.30 1.92
N PRO A 295 -3.61 7.99 1.68
CA PRO A 295 -2.64 6.96 2.03
C PRO A 295 -1.53 6.92 0.96
N ARG A 296 -0.27 6.70 1.35
CA ARG A 296 0.86 6.74 0.41
C ARG A 296 1.82 5.57 0.59
N CYS A 297 2.19 4.95 -0.53
CA CYS A 297 3.32 4.04 -0.68
C CYS A 297 4.35 4.63 -1.67
N ARG A 298 5.61 4.20 -1.62
CA ARG A 298 6.58 4.59 -2.67
C ARG A 298 6.21 3.87 -3.97
N GLY A 299 6.27 4.60 -5.09
CA GLY A 299 5.92 4.08 -6.43
C GLY A 299 4.42 3.95 -6.72
N ARG A 300 3.54 4.04 -5.70
CA ARG A 300 2.08 3.92 -5.83
C ARG A 300 1.40 4.85 -4.82
N ALA A 301 0.66 5.84 -5.31
CA ALA A 301 -0.34 6.52 -4.50
C ALA A 301 -1.69 5.91 -4.89
N ALA A 302 -2.44 5.36 -3.93
CA ALA A 302 -3.86 5.14 -4.15
C ALA A 302 -4.44 6.51 -4.50
N ARG A 303 -5.19 6.60 -5.60
CA ARG A 303 -5.93 7.82 -5.93
C ARG A 303 -7.20 7.88 -5.09
N SER A 304 -7.12 7.60 -3.79
CA SER A 304 -8.30 7.66 -2.94
C SER A 304 -8.60 9.13 -2.65
N THR A 305 -9.65 9.67 -3.25
CA THR A 305 -10.48 10.67 -2.56
C THR A 305 -11.43 9.92 -1.63
N ALA A 306 -10.90 9.23 -0.62
CA ALA A 306 -11.72 8.62 0.41
C ALA A 306 -12.29 9.74 1.28
N SER A 307 -13.60 9.94 1.19
CA SER A 307 -14.38 10.83 2.05
C SER A 307 -14.56 10.17 3.41
N TRP A 308 -13.99 10.76 4.46
CA TRP A 308 -14.30 10.40 5.84
C TRP A 308 -15.19 11.46 6.45
N SER A 309 -16.40 11.09 6.85
CA SER A 309 -17.26 11.94 7.68
C SER A 309 -16.80 11.89 9.13
N THR A 310 -16.62 13.06 9.73
CA THR A 310 -16.11 13.20 11.11
C THR A 310 -17.13 12.82 12.19
N SER A 311 -18.38 12.50 11.82
CA SER A 311 -19.45 12.18 12.78
C SER A 311 -19.24 10.85 13.51
N GLY A 312 -18.43 9.95 12.97
CA GLY A 312 -18.12 8.64 13.55
C GLY A 312 -16.97 8.62 14.57
N LEU A 313 -16.31 9.76 14.83
CA LEU A 313 -15.18 9.86 15.77
C LEU A 313 -15.60 10.22 17.21
N ARG A 314 -16.91 10.28 17.51
CA ARG A 314 -17.37 10.38 18.91
C ARG A 314 -17.53 8.99 19.50
N ARG A 315 -16.49 8.52 20.19
CA ARG A 315 -16.61 7.74 21.43
C ARG A 315 -15.71 8.36 22.47
#